data_AF-A0A923PT55-F1
#
_entry.id   AF-A0A923PT55-F1
#
_cell.length_a   1.000
_cell.length_b   1.000
_cell.length_c   1.000
_cell.angle_alpha   90.00
_cell.angle_beta   90.00
_cell.angle_gamma   90.00
#
_symmetry.space_group_name_H-M   'P 1'
#
loop_
_entity.id
_entity.type
_entity.pdbx_description
1 polymer ?
#
loop_
_entity_poly.entity_id
_entity_poly.type
_entity_poly.pdbx_seq_one_letter_code
_entity_poly.pdbx_strand_id
1 'polypeptide(L)' 'MLHQHDLAYLPIPIIALRASSNRLAVTAPLMPRLLIALTSLKPGRFLIIE' A
#
# COMPACT_ATOMS: atom_id res chain seq x y z
N MET A 1 17.36 4.04 7.67
CA MET A 1 17.01 2.80 8.39
C MET A 1 15.83 2.17 7.67
N LEU A 2 16.04 1.04 6.98
CA LEU A 2 14.99 0.34 6.24
C LEU A 2 14.48 -0.79 7.15
N HIS A 3 13.39 -0.55 7.88
CA HIS A 3 12.76 -1.58 8.69
C HIS A 3 11.92 -2.47 7.78
N GLN A 4 12.55 -3.49 7.17
CA GLN A 4 11.84 -4.49 6.39
C GLN A 4 11.26 -5.52 7.35
N HIS A 5 9.97 -5.38 7.67
CA HIS A 5 9.22 -6.42 8.39
C HIS A 5 8.74 -7.46 7.39
N ASP A 6 9.06 -8.73 7.65
CA ASP A 6 8.47 -9.85 6.93
C ASP A 6 7.03 -10.04 7.44
N LEU A 7 6.07 -9.63 6.62
CA LEU A 7 4.64 -9.72 6.91
C LEU A 7 4.03 -11.01 6.33
N ALA A 8 4.84 -11.99 5.92
CA ALA A 8 4.37 -13.24 5.34
C ALA A 8 3.46 -14.06 6.30
N TYR A 9 3.57 -13.84 7.61
CA TYR A 9 2.70 -14.46 8.61
C TYR A 9 1.27 -13.87 8.63
N LEU A 10 1.05 -12.70 8.03
CA LEU A 10 -0.27 -12.10 7.93
C LEU A 10 -0.99 -12.64 6.68
N PRO A 11 -2.15 -13.28 6.84
CA PRO A 11 -2.93 -13.78 5.71
C PRO A 11 -3.61 -12.64 4.91
N ILE A 12 -3.38 -11.40 5.30
CA ILE A 12 -3.91 -10.20 4.65
C ILE A 12 -2.80 -9.48 3.90
N PRO A 13 -3.06 -9.00 2.68
CA PRO A 13 -2.17 -8.06 2.03
C PRO A 13 -2.24 -6.68 2.71
N ILE A 14 -1.13 -5.97 2.74
CA ILE A 14 -1.04 -4.62 3.32
C ILE A 14 -0.59 -3.64 2.23
N ILE A 15 -1.35 -2.55 2.06
CA ILE A 15 -0.98 -1.44 1.19
C ILE A 15 -0.78 -0.19 2.04
N ALA A 16 0.39 0.43 1.91
CA ALA A 16 0.67 1.74 2.48
C ALA A 16 0.58 2.81 1.39
N LEU A 17 -0.30 3.79 1.58
CA LEU A 17 -0.35 4.99 0.74
C LEU A 17 0.61 6.02 1.34
N ARG A 18 1.64 6.39 0.60
CA ARG A 18 2.58 7.40 1.00
C ARG A 18 2.22 8.71 0.32
N ALA A 19 1.84 9.68 1.13
CA ALA A 19 1.55 11.03 0.68
C ALA A 19 2.13 12.03 1.69
N SER A 20 2.29 13.29 1.28
CA SER A 20 2.75 14.36 2.19
C SER A 20 1.71 14.72 3.27
N SER A 21 0.47 14.25 3.13
CA SER A 21 -0.62 14.46 4.08
C SER A 21 -1.67 13.36 3.95
N ASN A 22 -2.36 13.05 5.06
CA ASN A 22 -3.51 12.12 5.10
C ASN A 22 -4.82 12.74 4.59
N ARG A 23 -4.78 13.98 4.09
CA ARG A 23 -5.95 14.63 3.50
C ARG A 23 -6.38 13.87 2.25
N LEU A 24 -7.67 13.59 2.12
CA LEU A 24 -8.27 12.91 0.96
C LEU A 24 -7.86 13.54 -0.38
N ALA A 25 -7.84 14.88 -0.45
CA ALA A 25 -7.43 15.60 -1.66
C ALA A 25 -5.97 15.31 -2.07
N VAL A 26 -5.11 14.99 -1.12
CA VAL A 26 -3.69 14.70 -1.33
C VAL A 26 -3.48 13.22 -1.66
N THR A 27 -4.30 12.33 -1.13
CA THR A 27 -4.24 10.88 -1.42
C THR A 27 -5.04 10.47 -2.67
N ALA A 28 -6.00 11.29 -3.12
CA ALA A 28 -6.84 11.01 -4.29
C ALA A 28 -6.06 10.68 -5.58
N PRO A 29 -4.94 11.35 -5.89
CA PRO A 29 -4.13 11.00 -7.06
C PRO A 29 -3.53 9.58 -7.03
N LEU A 30 -3.44 8.95 -5.84
CA LEU A 30 -2.94 7.58 -5.70
C LEU A 30 -4.02 6.52 -5.99
N MET A 31 -5.30 6.91 -6.08
CA MET A 31 -6.41 5.97 -6.24
C MET A 31 -6.33 5.12 -7.51
N PRO A 32 -5.97 5.64 -8.70
CA PRO A 32 -5.83 4.80 -9.89
C PRO A 32 -4.77 3.70 -9.71
N ARG A 33 -3.63 4.05 -9.09
CA ARG A 33 -2.55 3.09 -8.78
C ARG A 33 -3.00 2.06 -7.74
N LEU A 34 -3.75 2.50 -6.73
CA LEU A 34 -4.35 1.63 -5.73
C LEU A 34 -5.30 0.60 -6.37
N LEU A 35 -6.19 1.05 -7.25
CA LEU A 35 -7.13 0.16 -7.93
C LEU A 35 -6.41 -0.89 -8.77
N ILE A 36 -5.35 -0.51 -9.49
CA ILE A 36 -4.51 -1.46 -10.24
C ILE A 36 -3.83 -2.44 -9.28
N ALA A 37 -3.23 -1.96 -8.19
CA ALA A 37 -2.56 -2.80 -7.21
C ALA A 37 -3.50 -3.84 -6.58
N LEU A 38 -4.74 -3.45 -6.26
CA LEU A 38 -5.76 -4.34 -5.69
C LEU A 38 -6.04 -5.55 -6.59
N THR A 39 -5.95 -5.42 -7.92
CA THR A 39 -6.17 -6.55 -8.85
C THR A 39 -5.07 -7.61 -8.83
N SER A 40 -3.89 -7.28 -8.31
CA SER A 40 -2.71 -8.17 -8.32
C SER A 40 -2.23 -8.56 -6.92
N LEU A 41 -2.99 -8.17 -5.90
CA LEU A 41 -2.61 -8.29 -4.50
C LEU A 41 -2.75 -9.75 -4.03
N LYS A 42 -1.70 -10.26 -3.39
CA LYS A 42 -1.67 -11.61 -2.81
C LYS A 42 -1.51 -11.52 -1.30
N PRO A 43 -2.09 -12.45 -0.51
CA PRO A 43 -1.82 -12.57 0.92
C PRO A 43 -0.32 -12.52 1.25
N GLY A 44 0.03 -11.92 2.38
CA GLY A 44 1.43 -11.79 2.82
C GLY A 44 2.28 -10.81 2.00
N ARG A 45 1.70 -10.08 1.02
CA ARG A 45 2.41 -9.00 0.32
C ARG A 45 2.21 -7.65 0.97
N PHE A 46 3.31 -6.90 1.02
CA PHE A 46 3.34 -5.50 1.38
C PHE A 46 3.69 -4.64 0.16
N LEU A 47 2.90 -3.60 -0.09
CA LEU A 47 3.13 -2.66 -1.20
C LEU A 47 3.05 -1.22 -0.70
N ILE A 48 3.94 -0.37 -1.19
CA ILE A 48 3.89 1.08 -0.98
C ILE A 48 3.46 1.73 -2.29
N ILE A 49 2.48 2.64 -2.23
CA ILE A 49 2.04 3.45 -3.36
C ILE A 49 2.33 4.91 -3.02
N GLU A 50 3.15 5.56 -3.84
CA GLU A 50 3.59 6.95 -3.71
C GLU A 50 3.40 7.73 -5.00
#